data_AF-A0A7V0U4E0-F1
#
_entry.id   AF-A0A7V0U4E0-F1
#
_cell.length_a   1.000
_cell.length_b   1.000
_cell.length_c   1.000
_cell.angle_alpha   90.00
_cell.angle_beta   90.00
_cell.angle_gamma   90.00
#
_symmetry.space_group_name_H-M   'P 1'
#
loop_
_entity.id
_entity.type
_entity.pdbx_description
1 polymer ?
#
loop_
_entity_poly.entity_id
_entity_poly.type
_entity_poly.pdbx_seq_one_letter_code
_entity_poly.pdbx_strand_id
1 'polypeptide(L)'
;QVLSEREMINIQLQRIVDTQTDPWGIKVISMEIKDVKIPAEMQRAIARQAEAERDRRAKVINAEGELQAASKLAEAAAIIERNPSALQLRYLQTLSDISAENASTIVFPVPVELFHWLHPDRSSRERELADRG
;
A
#
# COMPACT_ATOMS: atom_id res chain seq x y z
N GLN A 1 -9.15 3.65 21.20
CA GLN A 1 -8.51 3.21 22.46
C GLN A 1 -9.01 4.01 23.67
N VAL A 2 -9.15 5.35 23.57
CA VAL A 2 -9.62 6.21 24.68
C VAL A 2 -11.01 5.85 25.23
N LEU A 3 -11.94 5.31 24.42
CA LEU A 3 -13.25 4.87 24.93
C LEU A 3 -13.16 3.62 25.84
N SER A 4 -12.38 2.61 25.46
CA SER A 4 -12.23 1.36 26.23
C SER A 4 -11.53 1.57 27.57
N GLU A 5 -10.64 2.56 27.65
CA GLU A 5 -9.98 2.94 28.91
C GLU A 5 -10.94 3.65 29.88
N ARG A 6 -11.89 4.46 29.37
CA ARG A 6 -12.85 5.17 30.22
C ARG A 6 -13.74 4.24 31.05
N GLU A 7 -14.19 3.13 30.46
CA GLU A 7 -15.08 2.20 31.13
C GLU A 7 -14.37 1.44 32.26
N MET A 8 -13.13 0.99 32.04
CA MET A 8 -12.32 0.40 33.10
C MET A 8 -12.02 1.37 34.24
N ILE A 9 -11.69 2.64 33.91
CA ILE A 9 -11.39 3.65 34.92
C ILE A 9 -12.64 3.95 35.76
N ASN A 10 -13.83 4.05 35.14
CA ASN A 10 -15.07 4.26 35.87
C ASN A 10 -15.36 3.12 36.87
N ILE A 11 -15.17 1.86 36.46
CA ILE A 11 -15.38 0.70 37.34
C ILE A 11 -14.38 0.72 38.51
N GLN A 12 -13.11 1.04 38.25
CA GLN A 12 -12.10 1.13 39.30
C GLN A 12 -12.41 2.26 40.29
N LEU A 13 -12.77 3.44 39.80
CA LEU A 13 -13.12 4.58 40.65
C LEU A 13 -14.38 4.31 41.46
N GLN A 14 -15.43 3.73 40.86
CA GLN A 14 -16.65 3.36 41.57
C GLN A 14 -16.34 2.44 42.75
N ARG A 15 -15.52 1.40 42.54
CA ARG A 15 -15.13 0.47 43.61
C ARG A 15 -14.41 1.19 44.75
N ILE A 16 -13.42 2.03 44.43
CA ILE A 16 -12.62 2.75 45.44
C ILE A 16 -13.50 3.66 46.28
N VAL A 17 -14.44 4.37 45.63
CA VAL A 17 -15.29 5.36 46.31
C VAL A 17 -16.36 4.66 47.14
N ASP A 18 -17.00 3.60 46.62
CA ASP A 18 -18.01 2.82 47.37
C ASP A 18 -17.43 2.26 48.68
N THR A 19 -16.21 1.71 48.63
CA THR A 19 -15.49 1.21 49.82
C THR A 19 -15.20 2.31 50.85
N GLN A 20 -14.95 3.55 50.40
CA GLN A 20 -14.69 4.69 51.29
C GLN A 20 -15.99 5.28 51.86
N THR A 21 -17.13 5.13 51.18
CA THR A 21 -18.42 5.69 51.59
C THR A 21 -19.29 4.73 52.39
N ASP A 22 -18.97 3.44 52.40
CA ASP A 22 -19.63 2.40 53.20
C ASP A 22 -19.75 2.74 54.71
N PRO A 23 -18.72 3.27 55.39
CA PRO A 23 -18.82 3.65 56.82
C PRO A 23 -19.82 4.77 57.10
N TRP A 24 -20.19 5.54 56.07
CA TRP A 24 -21.18 6.62 56.17
C TRP A 24 -22.58 6.16 55.76
N GLY A 25 -22.75 4.90 55.37
CA GLY A 25 -24.03 4.33 54.93
C GLY A 25 -24.51 4.84 53.56
N ILE A 26 -23.60 5.39 52.75
CA ILE A 26 -23.91 5.95 51.44
C ILE A 26 -23.48 4.95 50.36
N LYS A 27 -24.44 4.53 49.52
CA LYS A 27 -24.20 3.61 48.40
C LYS A 27 -24.04 4.37 47.08
N VAL A 28 -22.95 4.13 46.35
CA VAL A 28 -22.65 4.84 45.09
C VAL A 28 -23.21 4.07 43.89
N ILE A 29 -24.24 4.61 43.24
CA ILE A 29 -24.96 3.94 42.13
C ILE A 29 -24.23 4.11 40.79
N SER A 30 -23.68 5.29 40.51
CA SER A 30 -22.90 5.56 39.30
C SER A 30 -21.92 6.72 39.53
N MET A 31 -20.79 6.68 38.83
CA MET A 31 -19.79 7.74 38.80
C MET A 31 -19.40 8.02 37.36
N GLU A 32 -19.35 9.30 37.00
CA GLU A 32 -18.93 9.75 35.67
C GLU A 32 -17.77 10.75 35.82
N ILE A 33 -16.67 10.48 35.13
CA ILE A 33 -15.55 11.41 35.04
C ILE A 33 -15.95 12.55 34.10
N LYS A 34 -16.07 13.77 34.63
CA LYS A 34 -16.37 14.96 33.82
C LYS A 34 -15.16 15.42 33.00
N ASP A 35 -14.20 16.08 33.64
CA ASP A 35 -13.06 16.69 32.95
C ASP A 35 -11.73 16.29 33.56
N VAL A 36 -10.86 15.67 32.74
CA VAL A 36 -9.46 15.43 33.08
C VAL A 36 -8.62 16.47 32.36
N LYS A 37 -8.01 17.38 33.11
CA LYS A 37 -7.10 18.39 32.56
C LYS A 37 -5.68 17.82 32.47
N ILE A 38 -5.25 17.49 31.26
CA ILE A 38 -3.87 17.08 30.99
C ILE A 38 -3.01 18.35 30.90
N PRO A 39 -1.86 18.42 31.60
CA PRO A 39 -0.93 19.53 31.44
C PRO A 39 -0.47 19.70 29.99
N ALA A 40 -0.35 20.94 29.51
CA ALA A 40 -0.01 21.24 28.12
C ALA A 40 1.37 20.68 27.67
N GLU A 41 2.29 20.45 28.60
CA GLU A 41 3.58 19.80 28.31
C GLU A 41 3.42 18.30 28.02
N MET A 42 2.63 17.60 28.84
CA MET A 42 2.34 16.18 28.67
C MET A 42 1.56 15.93 27.39
N GLN A 43 0.59 16.79 27.05
CA GLN A 43 -0.17 16.69 25.80
C GLN A 43 0.74 16.76 24.57
N ARG A 44 1.72 17.68 24.57
CA ARG A 44 2.73 17.79 23.51
C ARG A 44 3.67 16.58 23.44
N ALA A 45 4.02 15.99 24.59
CA ALA A 45 4.84 14.77 24.62
C ALA A 45 4.08 13.56 24.05
N ILE A 46 2.81 13.38 24.45
CA ILE A 46 1.93 12.31 23.94
C ILE A 46 1.72 12.47 22.43
N ALA A 47 1.46 13.69 21.95
CA ALA A 47 1.29 13.96 20.53
C ALA A 47 2.54 13.58 19.72
N ARG A 48 3.73 13.99 20.18
CA ARG A 48 5.00 13.63 19.53
C ARG A 48 5.27 12.13 19.54
N GLN A 49 4.97 11.44 20.64
CA GLN A 49 5.12 10.00 20.73
C GLN A 49 4.14 9.26 19.80
N ALA A 50 2.88 9.71 19.75
CA ALA A 50 1.86 9.13 18.89
C ALA A 50 2.21 9.32 17.41
N GLU A 51 2.75 10.48 17.02
CA GLU A 51 3.21 10.77 15.67
C GLU A 51 4.42 9.89 15.30
N ALA A 52 5.43 9.80 16.16
CA ALA A 52 6.59 8.94 15.93
C ALA A 52 6.21 7.46 15.78
N GLU A 53 5.30 6.94 16.61
CA GLU A 53 4.82 5.57 16.50
C GLU A 53 3.97 5.36 15.24
N ARG A 54 3.15 6.34 14.86
CA ARG A 54 2.39 6.31 13.61
C ARG A 54 3.31 6.23 12.40
N ASP A 55 4.32 7.08 12.34
CA ASP A 55 5.29 7.12 11.24
C ASP A 55 6.11 5.83 11.18
N ARG A 56 6.52 5.29 12.34
CA ARG A 56 7.20 4.00 12.42
C ARG A 56 6.33 2.89 11.85
N ARG A 57 5.06 2.81 12.26
CA ARG A 57 4.11 1.80 11.77
C ARG A 57 3.85 1.95 10.28
N ALA A 58 3.68 3.18 9.79
CA ALA A 58 3.46 3.44 8.37
C ALA A 58 4.64 2.94 7.52
N LYS A 59 5.88 3.15 7.97
CA LYS A 59 7.07 2.63 7.29
C LYS A 59 7.10 1.10 7.21
N VAL A 60 6.76 0.43 8.30
CA VAL A 60 6.72 -1.04 8.34
C VAL A 60 5.65 -1.57 7.39
N ILE A 61 4.43 -1.02 7.45
CA ILE A 61 3.31 -1.42 6.59
C ILE A 61 3.64 -1.20 5.11
N ASN A 62 4.25 -0.06 4.78
CA ASN A 62 4.65 0.21 3.40
C ASN A 62 5.72 -0.77 2.92
N ALA A 63 6.76 -1.03 3.73
CA ALA A 63 7.81 -1.98 3.37
C ALA A 63 7.27 -3.42 3.18
N GLU A 64 6.33 -3.84 4.03
CA GLU A 64 5.66 -5.13 3.89
C GLU A 64 4.78 -5.19 2.63
N GLY A 65 4.05 -4.10 2.34
CA GLY A 65 3.24 -3.98 1.13
C GLY A 65 4.09 -4.03 -0.14
N GLU A 66 5.23 -3.32 -0.17
CA GLU A 66 6.19 -3.35 -1.26
C GLU A 66 6.76 -4.75 -1.49
N LEU A 67 7.13 -5.46 -0.41
CA LEU A 67 7.64 -6.83 -0.51
C LEU A 67 6.58 -7.79 -1.08
N GLN A 68 5.33 -7.68 -0.62
CA GLN A 68 4.23 -8.51 -1.14
C GLN A 68 3.98 -8.21 -2.62
N ALA A 69 3.96 -6.94 -3.01
CA ALA A 69 3.79 -6.53 -4.40
C ALA A 69 4.92 -7.06 -5.29
N ALA A 70 6.18 -6.89 -4.87
CA ALA A 70 7.35 -7.38 -5.60
C ALA A 70 7.32 -8.90 -5.78
N SER A 71 6.97 -9.64 -4.72
CA SER A 71 6.83 -11.10 -4.77
C SER A 71 5.78 -11.54 -5.79
N LYS A 72 4.61 -10.87 -5.79
CA LYS A 72 3.54 -11.18 -6.76
C LYS A 72 3.90 -10.81 -8.19
N LEU A 73 4.62 -9.72 -8.40
CA LEU A 73 5.13 -9.36 -9.74
C LEU A 73 6.16 -10.37 -10.24
N ALA A 74 7.06 -10.85 -9.37
CA ALA A 74 8.03 -11.88 -9.73
C ALA A 74 7.35 -13.22 -10.09
N GLU A 75 6.33 -13.61 -9.33
CA GLU A 75 5.49 -14.78 -9.62
C GLU A 75 4.81 -14.64 -11.00
N ALA A 76 4.20 -13.48 -11.27
CA ALA A 76 3.58 -13.18 -12.56
C ALA A 76 4.59 -13.21 -13.72
N ALA A 77 5.79 -12.67 -13.52
CA ALA A 77 6.87 -12.68 -14.52
C ALA A 77 7.29 -14.12 -14.86
N ALA A 78 7.47 -14.98 -13.85
CA ALA A 78 7.83 -16.38 -14.07
C ALA A 78 6.73 -17.16 -14.83
N ILE A 79 5.45 -16.84 -14.59
CA ILE A 79 4.33 -17.45 -15.33
C ILE A 79 4.35 -17.03 -16.81
N ILE A 80 4.67 -15.76 -17.09
CA ILE A 80 4.75 -15.21 -18.44
C ILE A 80 5.95 -15.79 -19.19
N GLU A 81 7.09 -15.93 -18.53
CA GLU A 81 8.27 -16.57 -19.10
C GLU A 81 7.97 -18.01 -19.54
N ARG A 82 7.23 -18.76 -18.72
CA ARG A 82 6.80 -20.13 -19.05
C ARG A 82 5.78 -20.20 -20.18
N ASN A 83 4.99 -19.14 -20.39
CA ASN A 83 3.90 -19.11 -21.37
C ASN A 83 3.95 -17.82 -22.20
N PRO A 84 4.73 -17.79 -23.31
CA PRO A 84 4.89 -16.59 -24.14
C PRO A 84 3.56 -15.99 -24.65
N SER A 85 2.55 -16.83 -24.89
CA SER A 85 1.20 -16.40 -25.29
C SER A 85 0.49 -15.54 -24.24
N ALA A 86 0.86 -15.63 -22.96
CA ALA A 86 0.31 -14.81 -21.89
C ALA A 86 0.67 -13.32 -22.04
N LEU A 87 1.84 -13.04 -22.62
CA LEU A 87 2.28 -11.67 -22.89
C LEU A 87 1.42 -11.02 -23.98
N GLN A 88 1.04 -11.79 -25.01
CA GLN A 88 0.13 -11.35 -26.05
C GLN A 88 -1.29 -11.08 -25.53
N LEU A 89 -1.82 -11.93 -24.64
CA LEU A 89 -3.10 -11.67 -23.97
C LEU A 89 -3.05 -10.40 -23.11
N ARG A 90 -1.96 -10.20 -22.35
CA ARG A 90 -1.76 -8.99 -21.55
C ARG A 90 -1.68 -7.75 -22.43
N TYR A 91 -1.03 -7.84 -23.58
CA TYR A 91 -1.00 -6.77 -24.57
C TYR A 91 -2.41 -6.42 -25.09
N LEU A 92 -3.21 -7.41 -25.46
CA LEU A 92 -4.60 -7.18 -25.90
C LEU A 92 -5.47 -6.58 -24.78
N GLN A 93 -5.28 -7.00 -23.52
CA GLN A 93 -5.95 -6.39 -22.37
C GLN A 93 -5.57 -4.92 -22.21
N THR A 94 -4.27 -4.59 -22.25
CA THR A 94 -3.83 -3.19 -22.17
C THR A 94 -4.39 -2.33 -23.30
N LEU A 95 -4.53 -2.87 -24.52
CA LEU A 95 -5.17 -2.17 -25.62
C LEU A 95 -6.67 -1.95 -25.38
N SER A 96 -7.36 -2.94 -24.82
CA SER A 96 -8.78 -2.82 -24.45
C SER A 96 -9.00 -1.78 -23.37
N ASP A 97 -8.13 -1.74 -22.35
CA ASP A 97 -8.22 -0.79 -21.24
C ASP A 97 -7.98 0.66 -21.73
N ILE A 98 -6.94 0.87 -22.54
CA ILE A 98 -6.66 2.17 -23.17
C ILE A 98 -7.79 2.61 -24.10
N SER A 99 -8.38 1.67 -24.86
CA SER A 99 -9.50 1.95 -25.76
C SER A 99 -10.79 2.30 -24.99
N ALA A 100 -10.97 1.83 -23.76
CA ALA A 100 -12.12 2.15 -22.93
C ALA A 100 -12.05 3.57 -22.33
N GLU A 101 -10.84 4.12 -22.14
CA GLU A 101 -10.62 5.44 -21.51
C GLU A 101 -10.71 6.66 -22.47
N ASN A 102 -11.28 6.52 -23.68
CA ASN A 102 -11.52 7.64 -24.63
C ASN A 102 -10.26 8.47 -25.00
N ALA A 103 -9.08 7.85 -25.14
CA ALA A 103 -7.87 8.57 -25.57
C ALA A 103 -7.82 8.72 -27.10
N SER A 104 -8.07 9.94 -27.61
CA SER A 104 -8.01 10.30 -29.05
C SER A 104 -6.60 10.24 -29.68
N THR A 105 -5.57 9.82 -28.93
CA THR A 105 -4.19 9.66 -29.41
C THR A 105 -3.66 8.32 -28.93
N ILE A 106 -3.57 7.35 -29.85
CA ILE A 106 -3.04 6.01 -29.59
C ILE A 106 -1.52 6.09 -29.71
N VAL A 107 -0.80 6.18 -28.60
CA VAL A 107 0.66 6.00 -28.59
C VAL A 107 0.95 4.51 -28.61
N PHE A 108 1.34 4.02 -29.78
CA PHE A 108 1.60 2.60 -30.02
C PHE A 108 3.10 2.31 -29.88
N PRO A 109 3.57 1.67 -28.78
CA PRO A 109 4.93 1.17 -28.73
C PRO A 109 5.03 -0.08 -29.61
N VAL A 110 5.66 0.06 -30.78
CA VAL A 110 6.00 -1.08 -31.64
C VAL A 110 7.24 -1.77 -31.06
N PRO A 111 7.24 -3.10 -30.87
CA PRO A 111 8.45 -3.84 -30.50
C PRO A 111 9.57 -3.59 -31.51
N VAL A 112 10.81 -3.43 -31.05
CA VAL A 112 11.98 -3.19 -31.92
C VAL A 112 12.19 -4.32 -32.92
N GLU A 113 11.69 -5.50 -32.59
CA GLU A 113 11.66 -6.69 -33.42
C GLU A 113 10.84 -6.47 -34.70
N LEU A 114 9.74 -5.72 -34.66
CA LEU A 114 8.97 -5.49 -35.88
C LEU A 114 9.74 -4.64 -36.91
N PHE A 115 10.70 -3.83 -36.46
CA PHE A 115 11.51 -2.98 -37.34
C PHE A 115 12.54 -3.76 -38.15
N HIS A 116 13.04 -4.89 -37.65
CA HIS A 116 14.03 -5.70 -38.39
C HIS A 116 13.42 -6.36 -39.64
N TRP A 117 12.10 -6.52 -39.70
CA TRP A 117 11.41 -6.99 -40.90
C TRP A 117 11.21 -5.88 -41.95
N LEU A 118 11.15 -4.61 -41.53
CA LEU A 118 10.93 -3.46 -42.43
C LEU A 118 12.20 -2.99 -43.15
N HIS A 119 13.38 -3.27 -42.58
CA HIS A 119 14.67 -3.05 -43.22
C HIS A 119 15.30 -4.39 -43.62
N PRO A 120 14.95 -4.95 -44.80
CA PRO A 120 15.72 -6.06 -45.35
C PRO A 120 17.15 -5.57 -45.57
N ASP A 121 18.09 -6.20 -44.87
CA ASP A 121 19.50 -5.91 -44.94
C ASP A 121 19.98 -5.90 -46.41
N ARG A 122 20.32 -4.71 -46.93
CA ARG A 122 20.86 -4.54 -48.30
C ARG A 122 22.31 -5.00 -48.40
N SER A 123 22.95 -5.43 -47.30
CA SER A 123 24.38 -5.83 -47.28
C SER A 123 24.69 -7.14 -48.01
N SER A 124 23.67 -7.89 -48.44
CA SER A 124 23.84 -9.16 -49.16
C SER A 124 24.06 -9.01 -50.67
N ARG A 125 23.77 -7.84 -51.28
CA ARG A 125 23.95 -7.61 -52.74
C ARG A 125 25.35 -7.18 -53.15
N GLU A 126 26.16 -6.67 -52.23
CA GLU A 126 27.54 -6.22 -52.54
C GLU A 126 28.56 -7.36 -52.47
N ARG A 127 28.29 -8.41 -51.68
CA ARG A 127 29.18 -9.59 -51.59
C ARG A 127 29.11 -10.52 -52.81
N GLU A 128 28.00 -10.51 -53.55
CA GLU A 128 27.81 -11.37 -54.73
C GLU A 128 28.45 -10.80 -56.01
N LEU A 129 28.76 -9.49 -56.04
CA LEU A 129 29.46 -8.83 -57.15
C LEU A 129 30.99 -8.88 -57.01
N ALA A 130 31.49 -9.10 -55.79
CA ALA A 130 32.93 -9.24 -55.52
C ALA A 130 33.48 -10.65 -55.84
N ASP A 131 32.62 -11.66 -55.90
CA ASP A 131 33.00 -13.06 -56.15
C ASP A 131 32.94 -13.46 -57.65
N ARG A 132 32.63 -12.50 -58.52
CA ARG A 132 32.55 -12.66 -59.99
C ARG A 132 33.56 -11.79 -60.76
N GLY A 133 34.52 -11.18 -60.07
CA GLY A 133 35.61 -10.37 -60.64
C GLY A 133 36.93 -11.11 -60.69
#